data_AF-A0A2V9JSL1-F1
#
_entry.id   AF-A0A2V9JSL1-F1
#
_cell.length_a   1.000
_cell.length_b   1.000
_cell.length_c   1.000
_cell.angle_alpha   90.00
_cell.angle_beta   90.00
_cell.angle_gamma   90.00
#
_symmetry.space_group_name_H-M   'P 1'
#
loop_
_entity.id
_entity.type
_entity.pdbx_description
1 polymer ?
#
loop_
_entity_poly.entity_id
_entity_poly.type
_entity_poly.pdbx_seq_one_letter_code
_entity_poly.pdbx_strand_id
1 'polypeptide(L)' 'MKTISLKLPEEMDAMLEAIAEERGKTKSEIAREALVAFFENGQKKPAVSAYDLAKDLIGKFRGPRDLSTSRKYMRGYGR' A
#
# COMPACT_ATOMS: atom_id res chain seq x y z
N MET A 1 -5.49 22.52 2.63
CA MET A 1 -4.20 21.92 2.23
C MET A 1 -3.08 22.49 3.08
N LYS A 2 -2.02 21.74 3.35
CA LYS A 2 -0.78 22.28 3.95
C LYS A 2 0.21 22.58 2.82
N THR A 3 0.91 23.70 2.91
CA THR A 3 1.91 24.10 1.92
C THR A 3 3.29 23.63 2.36
N ILE A 4 4.06 23.08 1.43
CA ILE A 4 5.47 22.77 1.61
C ILE A 4 6.28 23.61 0.63
N SER A 5 7.46 24.06 1.05
CA SER A 5 8.43 24.70 0.15
C SER A 5 9.49 23.67 -0.23
N LEU A 6 9.69 23.46 -1.53
CA LEU A 6 10.65 22.50 -2.07
C LEU A 6 11.68 23.26 -2.91
N LYS A 7 12.97 23.07 -2.63
CA LYS A 7 14.03 23.55 -3.51
C LYS A 7 14.19 22.56 -4.66
N LEU A 8 14.10 23.05 -5.88
CA LEU A 8 14.22 22.25 -7.10
C LEU A 8 15.42 22.75 -7.91
N PRO A 9 16.24 21.84 -8.47
CA PRO A 9 17.17 22.20 -9.54
C PRO A 9 16.40 22.80 -10.74
N GLU A 10 17.03 23.73 -11.47
CA GLU A 10 16.40 24.40 -12.61
C GLU A 10 15.91 23.41 -13.68
N GLU A 11 16.69 22.36 -13.95
CA GLU A 11 16.33 21.29 -14.89
C GLU A 11 15.02 20.58 -14.49
N MET A 12 14.82 20.37 -13.19
CA MET A 12 13.63 19.69 -12.68
C MET A 12 12.39 20.60 -12.72
N ASP A 13 12.57 21.90 -12.50
CA ASP A 13 11.47 22.86 -12.66
C ASP A 13 11.03 22.99 -14.13
N ALA A 14 12.00 23.01 -15.06
CA ALA A 14 11.72 23.02 -16.49
C ALA A 14 10.95 21.75 -16.94
N MET A 15 11.34 20.58 -16.43
CA MET A 15 10.59 19.34 -16.69
C MET A 15 9.16 19.39 -16.13
N LEU A 16 8.98 19.92 -14.91
CA LEU A 16 7.66 20.07 -14.31
C LEU A 16 6.77 21.02 -15.12
N GLU A 17 7.32 22.13 -15.64
CA GLU A 17 6.61 23.06 -16.52
C GLU A 17 6.16 22.38 -17.81
N ALA A 18 7.07 21.68 -18.50
CA ALA A 18 6.74 21.01 -19.76
C ALA A 18 5.61 19.96 -19.59
N ILE A 19 5.66 19.17 -18.51
CA ILE A 19 4.62 18.18 -18.20
C ILE A 19 3.30 18.85 -17.82
N ALA A 20 3.37 19.97 -17.09
CA ALA A 20 2.21 20.75 -16.71
C ALA A 20 1.49 21.32 -17.94
N GLU A 21 2.23 21.90 -18.89
CA GLU A 21 1.71 22.41 -20.16
C GLU A 21 1.09 21.29 -21.01
N GLU A 22 1.82 20.18 -21.20
CA GLU A 22 1.35 19.03 -21.98
C GLU A 22 0.02 18.47 -21.45
N ARG A 23 -0.13 18.43 -20.13
CA ARG A 23 -1.31 17.85 -19.47
C ARG A 23 -2.40 18.86 -19.12
N GLY A 24 -2.18 20.15 -19.39
CA GLY A 24 -3.09 21.24 -19.01
C GLY A 24 -3.32 21.34 -17.49
N LYS A 25 -2.29 21.04 -16.70
CA LYS A 25 -2.32 21.05 -15.22
C LYS A 25 -1.33 22.06 -14.67
N THR A 26 -1.44 22.39 -13.39
CA THR A 26 -0.45 23.22 -12.69
C THR A 26 0.73 22.38 -12.18
N LYS A 27 1.92 23.00 -12.02
CA LYS A 27 3.08 22.35 -11.37
C LYS A 27 2.75 21.71 -10.04
N SER A 28 1.89 22.36 -9.25
CA SER A 28 1.45 21.84 -7.95
C SER A 28 0.59 20.57 -8.07
N GLU A 29 -0.21 20.43 -9.12
CA GLU A 29 -0.99 19.21 -9.38
C GLU A 29 -0.07 18.06 -9.78
N ILE A 30 0.86 18.31 -10.71
CA ILE A 30 1.85 17.31 -11.12
C ILE A 30 2.71 16.86 -9.92
N ALA A 31 3.19 17.80 -9.10
CA ALA A 31 3.95 17.48 -7.90
C ALA A 31 3.15 16.65 -6.89
N ARG A 32 1.85 16.96 -6.71
CA ARG A 32 0.96 16.15 -5.85
C ARG A 32 0.76 14.74 -6.40
N GLU A 33 0.52 14.60 -7.71
CA GLU A 33 0.37 13.28 -8.36
C GLU A 33 1.63 12.44 -8.22
N ALA A 34 2.81 13.04 -8.43
CA ALA A 34 4.09 12.36 -8.24
C ALA A 34 4.29 11.90 -6.79
N LEU A 35 3.92 12.72 -5.79
CA LEU A 35 4.00 12.34 -4.39
C LEU A 35 3.04 11.20 -4.04
N VAL A 36 1.81 11.20 -4.56
CA VAL A 36 0.86 10.10 -4.38
C VAL A 36 1.43 8.80 -4.96
N ALA A 37 1.90 8.84 -6.21
CA ALA A 37 2.53 7.69 -6.86
C ALA A 37 3.77 7.20 -6.09
N PHE A 38 4.56 8.12 -5.53
CA PHE A 38 5.69 7.77 -4.68
C PHE A 38 5.26 7.07 -3.40
N PHE A 39 4.18 7.51 -2.74
CA PHE A 39 3.69 6.82 -1.53
C PHE A 39 3.08 5.45 -1.86
N GLU A 40 2.36 5.32 -2.97
CA GLU A 40 1.76 4.06 -3.39
C GLU A 40 2.81 3.02 -3.82
N ASN A 41 3.87 3.46 -4.49
CA ASN A 41 4.92 2.57 -5.01
C ASN A 41 6.11 2.40 -4.04
N GLY A 42 6.42 3.41 -3.24
CA GLY A 42 7.63 3.50 -2.40
C GLY A 42 7.42 3.09 -0.95
N GLN A 43 6.17 3.04 -0.46
CA GLN A 43 5.91 2.32 0.78
C GLN A 43 5.98 0.83 0.45
N LYS A 44 7.11 0.19 0.77
CA LYS A 44 7.04 -1.19 1.27
C LYS A 44 5.89 -1.17 2.26
N LYS A 45 4.72 -1.72 1.87
CA LYS A 45 3.60 -1.89 2.79
C LYS A 45 4.24 -2.42 4.08
N PRO A 46 4.08 -1.73 5.23
CA PRO A 46 4.72 -2.17 6.47
C PRO A 46 4.49 -3.67 6.56
N ALA A 47 5.57 -4.44 6.75
CA ALA A 47 5.55 -5.89 6.60
C ALA A 47 4.28 -6.43 7.26
N VAL A 48 3.30 -6.78 6.42
CA VAL A 48 1.94 -6.95 6.89
C VAL A 48 1.99 -8.15 7.82
N SER A 49 1.64 -7.96 9.09
CA SER A 49 1.76 -9.05 10.04
C SER A 49 0.77 -10.15 9.67
N ALA A 50 1.05 -11.40 10.04
CA ALA A 50 0.10 -12.48 9.87
C ALA A 50 -1.25 -12.18 10.56
N TYR A 51 -1.23 -11.36 11.63
CA TYR A 51 -2.43 -10.87 12.28
C TYR A 51 -3.22 -9.91 11.39
N ASP A 52 -2.57 -8.93 10.75
CA ASP A 52 -3.24 -7.96 9.88
C ASP A 52 -3.93 -8.63 8.69
N LEU A 53 -3.36 -9.74 8.19
CA LEU A 53 -3.92 -10.53 7.11
C LEU A 53 -5.11 -11.41 7.53
N ALA A 54 -5.21 -11.79 8.81
CA ALA A 54 -6.18 -12.77 9.29
C ALA A 54 -7.22 -12.19 10.27
N LYS A 55 -7.09 -10.92 10.67
CA LYS A 55 -7.91 -10.29 11.73
C LYS A 55 -9.41 -10.37 11.49
N ASP A 56 -9.85 -10.34 10.24
CA ASP A 56 -11.24 -10.46 9.82
C ASP A 56 -11.77 -11.90 9.89
N LEU A 57 -10.87 -12.88 9.97
CA LEU A 57 -11.18 -14.30 10.09
C LEU A 57 -11.13 -14.79 11.55
N ILE A 58 -10.38 -14.11 12.42
CA ILE A 58 -10.26 -14.47 13.84
C ILE A 58 -11.63 -14.39 14.52
N GLY A 59 -12.06 -15.50 15.13
CA GLY A 59 -13.32 -15.58 15.89
C GLY A 59 -14.59 -15.79 15.05
N LYS A 60 -14.48 -15.86 13.72
CA LYS A 60 -15.62 -16.10 12.81
C LYS A 60 -16.18 -17.52 12.92
N PHE A 61 -15.37 -18.48 13.36
CA PHE A 61 -15.74 -19.89 13.44
C PHE A 61 -15.48 -20.46 14.84
N ARG A 62 -16.36 -21.36 15.28
CA ARG A 62 -16.15 -22.18 16.50
C ARG A 62 -15.63 -23.54 16.10
N GLY A 63 -14.62 -24.03 16.81
CA GLY A 63 -14.05 -25.35 16.57
C GLY A 63 -13.40 -25.95 17.83
N PRO A 64 -13.00 -27.23 17.76
CA PRO A 64 -12.22 -27.87 18.81
C PRO A 64 -10.97 -27.07 19.17
N ARG A 65 -10.64 -27.02 20.47
CA ARG A 65 -9.47 -26.26 20.96
C ARG A 65 -8.13 -26.83 20.47
N ASP A 66 -8.12 -28.09 20.05
CA ASP A 66 -6.95 -28.82 19.56
C ASP A 66 -6.90 -28.92 18.03
N LEU A 67 -7.69 -28.14 17.29
CA LEU A 67 -7.76 -28.24 15.83
C LEU A 67 -6.38 -28.02 15.15
N SER A 68 -5.55 -27.12 15.67
CA SER A 68 -4.24 -26.80 15.11
C SER A 68 -3.15 -27.84 15.44
N THR A 69 -3.35 -28.68 16.45
CA THR A 69 -2.32 -29.62 16.96
C THR A 69 -2.69 -31.08 16.77
N SER A 70 -3.97 -31.38 16.60
CA SER A 70 -4.51 -32.74 16.64
C SER A 70 -4.63 -33.34 15.25
N ARG A 71 -3.67 -34.21 14.89
CA ARG A 71 -3.65 -34.93 13.60
C ARG A 71 -4.88 -35.81 13.35
N LYS A 72 -5.65 -36.14 14.39
CA LYS A 72 -6.84 -36.99 14.32
C LYS A 72 -7.92 -36.44 13.37
N TYR A 73 -7.96 -35.11 13.20
CA TYR A 73 -8.91 -34.40 12.33
C TYR A 73 -8.52 -34.42 10.85
N MET A 74 -7.29 -34.79 10.50
CA MET A 74 -6.83 -34.92 9.10
C MET A 74 -6.98 -36.35 8.55
N ARG A 75 -7.52 -37.29 9.34
CA ARG A 75 -7.68 -38.68 8.90
C ARG A 75 -8.69 -38.76 7.75
N GLY A 76 -8.24 -39.32 6.62
CA GLY A 76 -9.08 -39.45 5.41
C GLY A 76 -9.14 -38.20 4.53
N TYR A 77 -8.36 -37.16 4.84
CA TYR A 77 -8.28 -35.97 3.98
C TYR A 77 -7.68 -36.31 2.61
N GLY A 78 -8.37 -35.95 1.53
CA GLY A 78 -7.90 -36.14 0.16
C GLY A 78 -8.05 -37.55 -0.42
N ARG A 79 -8.91 -38.40 0.17
CA ARG A 79 -9.34 -39.69 -0.43
C ARG A 79 -10.71 -39.56 -1.07
#